data_AF-A0A1Y1L591-F1
#
_entry.id   AF-A0A1Y1L591-F1
#
_cell.length_a   1.000
_cell.length_b   1.000
_cell.length_c   1.000
_cell.angle_alpha   90.00
_cell.angle_beta   90.00
_cell.angle_gamma   90.00
#
_symmetry.space_group_name_H-M   'P 1'
#
loop_
_entity.id
_entity.type
_entity.pdbx_description
1 polymer ?
#
loop_
_entity_poly.entity_id
_entity_poly.type
_entity_poly.pdbx_seq_one_letter_code
_entity_poly.pdbx_strand_id
1 'polypeptide(L)'
;MDVITLSSSDDESSSYKQPRKRIKLQTLPSKTICLDSSDDEPSQSHLVSKENGITKCEPGAECDNSINSGREEVGHGIAESAPIPLESTEPKTDSADVIEEKLTRFFDKCFKTVTRSDHKELFIQVIPKVKAYYDKLKRLKCNLKDFECVLDRDTNVEYDARTASSRFDQIFQFLKGKINELENTIVIQGPKKQHLKKLEKALRLVNRRIAKLDNAEVNFDDEENSHYLQAAKYKERATKIFRKICEIRKEDPNMDRPLYTKINFTKSKFPEFNRVINKRFRDFLQFPTYYDMDQCLRKCVADKGMQVREEELKSEVKFCFEKLGLSMKQKRSLDLYDSHSDFIAGTEDPAQNNEEVTNRLRENYRNGSKRMEEVLEKYTRMQESGVNPDVSSDSDDSNIDSN
;
A
#
# COMPACT_ATOMS: atom_id res chain seq x y z
N MET A 1 64.43 -16.31 0.92
CA MET A 1 63.62 -16.78 2.06
C MET A 1 62.50 -15.77 2.26
N ASP A 2 61.29 -15.91 1.73
CA ASP A 2 60.69 -16.88 0.84
C ASP A 2 59.86 -16.15 -0.20
N VAL A 3 59.98 -16.63 -1.44
CA VAL A 3 59.16 -16.32 -2.60
C VAL A 3 58.06 -17.38 -2.61
N ILE A 4 56.80 -17.03 -2.90
CA ILE A 4 55.89 -17.83 -3.75
C ILE A 4 54.77 -16.89 -4.21
N THR A 5 54.81 -16.56 -5.51
CA THR A 5 53.65 -16.30 -6.35
C THR A 5 53.01 -17.62 -6.73
N LEU A 6 51.67 -17.75 -6.71
CA LEU A 6 50.95 -18.69 -7.57
C LEU A 6 49.58 -18.15 -7.95
N SER A 7 49.40 -18.02 -9.26
CA SER A 7 48.14 -17.94 -10.01
C SER A 7 47.61 -19.34 -10.32
N SER A 8 46.36 -19.38 -10.83
CA SER A 8 45.68 -20.46 -11.60
C SER A 8 44.71 -21.32 -10.78
N SER A 9 43.40 -21.20 -10.96
CA SER A 9 42.49 -21.69 -12.04
C SER A 9 41.92 -23.09 -11.75
N ASP A 10 40.62 -23.18 -12.04
CA ASP A 10 39.86 -24.36 -12.49
C ASP A 10 39.11 -25.26 -11.46
N ASP A 11 37.78 -25.15 -11.63
CA ASP A 11 36.80 -26.21 -11.86
C ASP A 11 36.08 -26.99 -10.74
N GLU A 12 34.76 -26.80 -10.82
CA GLU A 12 33.62 -27.71 -10.56
C GLU A 12 33.72 -28.79 -9.47
N SER A 13 32.81 -28.71 -8.49
CA SER A 13 31.85 -29.82 -8.33
C SER A 13 30.57 -29.43 -7.58
N SER A 14 29.50 -29.94 -8.17
CA SER A 14 28.09 -29.94 -7.78
C SER A 14 27.83 -30.51 -6.38
N SER A 15 26.93 -29.88 -5.62
CA SER A 15 26.14 -30.58 -4.60
C SER A 15 24.71 -30.03 -4.49
N TYR A 16 23.81 -30.76 -5.14
CA TYR A 16 22.37 -30.86 -4.92
C TYR A 16 21.85 -30.39 -3.55
N LYS A 17 20.89 -29.46 -3.56
CA LYS A 17 19.84 -29.38 -2.51
C LYS A 17 18.46 -29.32 -3.16
N GLN A 18 17.68 -30.32 -2.77
CA GLN A 18 16.35 -30.72 -3.21
C GLN A 18 15.24 -29.64 -3.06
N PRO A 19 14.10 -29.82 -3.77
CA PRO A 19 13.11 -28.76 -3.98
C PRO A 19 12.27 -28.47 -2.73
N ARG A 20 12.16 -27.18 -2.39
CA ARG A 20 11.21 -26.72 -1.37
C ARG A 20 9.78 -26.87 -1.89
N LYS A 21 8.97 -27.62 -1.15
CA LYS A 21 7.54 -27.86 -1.40
C LYS A 21 6.80 -26.53 -1.57
N ARG A 22 6.08 -26.43 -2.67
CA ARG A 22 5.25 -25.27 -3.08
C ARG A 22 4.03 -25.19 -2.15
N ILE A 23 4.10 -24.34 -1.13
CA ILE A 23 2.93 -23.98 -0.32
C ILE A 23 2.10 -23.00 -1.15
N LYS A 24 0.83 -23.35 -1.40
CA LYS A 24 -0.13 -22.49 -2.10
C LYS A 24 -0.42 -21.27 -1.22
N LEU A 25 0.12 -20.11 -1.57
CA LEU A 25 -0.36 -18.82 -1.06
C LEU A 25 -1.76 -18.59 -1.61
N GLN A 26 -2.74 -18.42 -0.72
CA GLN A 26 -4.01 -17.78 -1.07
C GLN A 26 -3.72 -16.30 -1.32
N THR A 27 -3.87 -15.87 -2.57
CA THR A 27 -3.77 -14.48 -2.99
C THR A 27 -4.94 -13.68 -2.43
N LEU A 28 -4.65 -12.71 -1.56
CA LEU A 28 -5.57 -11.63 -1.24
C LEU A 28 -5.78 -10.75 -2.49
N PRO A 29 -6.98 -10.14 -2.66
CA PRO A 29 -7.25 -9.27 -3.80
C PRO A 29 -6.32 -8.07 -3.75
N SER A 30 -5.41 -7.96 -4.72
CA SER A 30 -4.62 -6.76 -4.93
C SER A 30 -5.57 -5.62 -5.29
N LYS A 31 -5.45 -4.47 -4.64
CA LYS A 31 -6.06 -3.21 -5.10
C LYS A 31 -5.57 -2.96 -6.52
N THR A 32 -6.38 -3.30 -7.51
CA THR A 32 -6.18 -2.85 -8.88
C THR A 32 -6.62 -1.39 -8.90
N ILE A 33 -5.66 -0.48 -8.99
CA ILE A 33 -5.95 0.91 -9.28
C ILE A 33 -6.24 0.96 -10.79
N CYS A 34 -7.52 1.08 -11.15
CA CYS A 34 -7.94 1.48 -12.48
C CYS A 34 -7.81 3.01 -12.54
N LEU A 35 -6.71 3.51 -13.09
CA LEU A 35 -6.63 4.91 -13.51
C LEU A 35 -7.03 4.94 -14.97
N ASP A 36 -8.28 5.32 -15.22
CA ASP A 36 -8.73 5.72 -16.54
C ASP A 36 -7.93 6.95 -16.96
N SER A 37 -7.24 6.79 -18.07
CA SER A 37 -6.52 7.84 -18.77
C SER A 37 -7.55 8.63 -19.57
N SER A 38 -7.97 9.78 -19.05
CA SER A 38 -8.31 10.91 -19.91
C SER A 38 -7.00 11.46 -20.48
N ASP A 39 -6.93 11.51 -21.80
CA ASP A 39 -5.81 12.08 -22.54
C ASP A 39 -5.68 13.57 -22.20
N ASP A 40 -4.58 13.94 -21.55
CA ASP A 40 -4.08 15.32 -21.59
C ASP A 40 -2.60 15.28 -21.98
N GLU A 41 -2.36 15.77 -23.19
CA GLU A 41 -1.06 16.23 -23.69
C GLU A 41 -0.46 17.29 -22.76
N PRO A 42 0.87 17.40 -22.66
CA PRO A 42 1.52 18.38 -21.79
C PRO A 42 1.39 19.78 -22.39
N SER A 43 0.35 20.50 -21.99
CA SER A 43 0.20 21.91 -22.36
C SER A 43 1.09 22.79 -21.48
N GLN A 44 1.99 23.51 -22.16
CA GLN A 44 2.80 24.61 -21.63
C GLN A 44 1.91 25.64 -20.93
N SER A 45 2.24 26.01 -19.69
CA SER A 45 1.53 27.03 -18.93
C SER A 45 1.85 28.44 -19.47
N HIS A 46 1.03 28.91 -20.41
CA HIS A 46 0.92 30.33 -20.76
C HIS A 46 -0.02 31.02 -19.76
N LEU A 47 0.53 31.92 -18.94
CA LEU A 47 -0.24 32.89 -18.16
C LEU A 47 -0.81 33.94 -19.12
N VAL A 48 -2.14 34.01 -19.25
CA VAL A 48 -2.86 35.14 -19.84
C VAL A 48 -3.87 35.65 -18.81
N SER A 49 -3.66 36.90 -18.41
CA SER A 49 -4.52 37.70 -17.55
C SER A 49 -5.90 37.92 -18.18
N LYS A 50 -6.98 37.83 -17.40
CA LYS A 50 -8.21 38.60 -17.65
C LYS A 50 -8.83 39.09 -16.35
N GLU A 51 -9.11 40.38 -16.34
CA GLU A 51 -9.74 41.17 -15.29
C GLU A 51 -11.25 40.90 -15.17
N ASN A 52 -11.69 40.96 -13.92
CA ASN A 52 -12.89 41.61 -13.36
C ASN A 52 -14.29 41.35 -13.95
N GLY A 53 -15.12 40.73 -13.11
CA GLY A 53 -16.58 40.85 -13.08
C GLY A 53 -17.08 40.68 -11.65
N ILE A 54 -17.40 41.81 -11.00
CA ILE A 54 -17.86 41.95 -9.61
C ILE A 54 -19.30 41.45 -9.44
N THR A 55 -19.57 40.70 -8.36
CA THR A 55 -20.80 40.87 -7.56
C THR A 55 -20.61 40.39 -6.11
N LYS A 56 -20.95 41.30 -5.18
CA LYS A 56 -21.00 41.16 -3.71
C LYS A 56 -22.07 40.17 -3.24
N CYS A 57 -21.87 39.59 -2.05
CA CYS A 57 -22.83 39.57 -0.93
C CYS A 57 -22.14 39.06 0.36
N GLU A 58 -22.24 39.83 1.45
CA GLU A 58 -21.92 39.48 2.85
C GLU A 58 -23.25 39.42 3.67
N PRO A 59 -23.26 39.28 5.02
CA PRO A 59 -22.79 38.17 5.87
C PRO A 59 -23.84 37.77 6.95
N GLY A 60 -23.52 36.78 7.80
CA GLY A 60 -24.07 36.70 9.18
C GLY A 60 -24.29 35.31 9.75
N ALA A 61 -23.58 34.99 10.85
CA ALA A 61 -24.15 34.60 12.16
C ALA A 61 -23.14 33.79 13.00
N GLU A 62 -22.77 34.37 14.14
CA GLU A 62 -22.04 33.77 15.27
C GLU A 62 -22.90 32.75 16.03
N CYS A 63 -22.26 31.77 16.68
CA CYS A 63 -22.66 31.35 18.04
C CYS A 63 -21.50 30.68 18.80
N ASP A 64 -21.17 31.29 19.94
CA ASP A 64 -20.38 30.77 21.06
C ASP A 64 -21.07 29.61 21.79
N ASN A 65 -20.28 28.70 22.37
CA ASN A 65 -20.28 28.49 23.83
C ASN A 65 -19.19 27.52 24.31
N SER A 66 -18.53 27.92 25.39
CA SER A 66 -17.54 27.17 26.18
C SER A 66 -18.18 26.50 27.42
N ILE A 67 -17.34 25.73 28.16
CA ILE A 67 -17.43 25.34 29.60
C ILE A 67 -18.12 23.96 29.84
N ASN A 68 -17.64 22.97 30.62
CA ASN A 68 -16.58 22.88 31.64
C ASN A 68 -15.99 21.45 31.81
N SER A 69 -14.85 21.43 32.49
CA SER A 69 -14.11 20.31 33.08
C SER A 69 -14.75 19.69 34.34
N GLY A 70 -14.28 18.49 34.73
CA GLY A 70 -14.51 17.92 36.07
C GLY A 70 -13.96 16.49 36.23
N ARG A 71 -12.96 16.32 37.09
CA ARG A 71 -12.18 15.11 37.40
C ARG A 71 -12.26 14.91 38.91
N GLU A 72 -12.48 13.68 39.41
CA GLU A 72 -11.97 13.24 40.72
C GLU A 72 -12.14 11.72 40.97
N GLU A 73 -11.24 11.18 41.77
CA GLU A 73 -10.93 9.77 42.02
C GLU A 73 -11.33 9.30 43.45
N VAL A 74 -11.15 7.98 43.67
CA VAL A 74 -10.75 7.25 44.92
C VAL A 74 -11.85 6.65 45.81
N GLY A 75 -11.66 5.35 46.17
CA GLY A 75 -12.10 4.80 47.47
C GLY A 75 -12.35 3.29 47.54
N HIS A 76 -11.40 2.52 48.09
CA HIS A 76 -11.48 1.08 48.44
C HIS A 76 -12.06 0.86 49.86
N GLY A 77 -12.70 -0.28 50.14
CA GLY A 77 -12.97 -0.76 51.51
C GLY A 77 -13.80 -2.06 51.61
N ILE A 78 -13.29 -3.03 52.36
CA ILE A 78 -13.71 -4.46 52.47
C ILE A 78 -14.60 -4.69 53.72
N ALA A 79 -15.55 -5.63 53.67
CA ALA A 79 -16.03 -6.40 54.86
C ALA A 79 -16.72 -7.74 54.51
N GLU A 80 -16.29 -8.81 55.19
CA GLU A 80 -16.90 -10.14 55.46
C GLU A 80 -18.30 -10.05 56.15
N SER A 81 -19.23 -11.01 56.26
CA SER A 81 -19.34 -12.48 56.05
C SER A 81 -20.83 -12.95 56.24
N ALA A 82 -21.30 -13.91 55.42
CA ALA A 82 -22.29 -15.02 55.62
C ALA A 82 -23.66 -14.83 56.36
N PRO A 83 -24.69 -15.72 56.23
CA PRO A 83 -24.79 -17.02 55.52
C PRO A 83 -26.00 -17.20 54.56
N ILE A 84 -25.92 -18.30 53.81
CA ILE A 84 -26.84 -18.86 52.79
C ILE A 84 -28.17 -19.36 53.40
N PRO A 85 -29.29 -19.24 52.66
CA PRO A 85 -30.26 -20.35 52.56
C PRO A 85 -30.29 -20.99 51.16
N LEU A 86 -30.39 -22.32 51.18
CA LEU A 86 -30.44 -23.24 50.05
C LEU A 86 -31.74 -23.15 49.23
N GLU A 87 -31.67 -23.76 48.04
CA GLU A 87 -32.75 -24.29 47.19
C GLU A 87 -33.34 -23.26 46.19
N SER A 88 -33.33 -23.46 44.87
CA SER A 88 -33.46 -24.69 44.07
C SER A 88 -32.63 -24.65 42.78
N THR A 89 -32.16 -25.81 42.36
CA THR A 89 -31.46 -26.05 41.10
C THR A 89 -32.42 -26.07 39.91
N GLU A 90 -32.27 -25.13 38.98
CA GLU A 90 -32.68 -25.31 37.58
C GLU A 90 -31.42 -25.48 36.70
N PRO A 91 -31.47 -26.33 35.66
CA PRO A 91 -30.31 -26.60 34.82
C PRO A 91 -30.01 -25.37 33.96
N LYS A 92 -28.86 -24.73 34.22
CA LYS A 92 -28.35 -23.66 33.36
C LYS A 92 -28.00 -24.25 31.99
N THR A 93 -28.86 -24.00 31.01
CA THR A 93 -28.58 -24.26 29.60
C THR A 93 -27.41 -23.38 29.16
N ASP A 94 -26.41 -23.96 28.50
CA ASP A 94 -25.23 -23.22 28.05
C ASP A 94 -25.65 -22.14 27.03
N SER A 95 -25.12 -20.91 27.17
CA SER A 95 -25.42 -19.78 26.27
C SER A 95 -25.20 -20.09 24.78
N ALA A 96 -24.34 -21.06 24.47
CA ALA A 96 -24.10 -21.53 23.10
C ALA A 96 -25.24 -22.41 22.54
N ASP A 97 -25.94 -23.14 23.40
CA ASP A 97 -27.07 -23.99 23.03
C ASP A 97 -28.30 -23.13 22.72
N VAL A 98 -28.46 -22.01 23.43
CA VAL A 98 -29.50 -21.00 23.18
C VAL A 98 -29.35 -20.35 21.80
N ILE A 99 -28.12 -20.02 21.38
CA ILE A 99 -27.84 -19.42 20.06
C ILE A 99 -28.08 -20.44 18.93
N GLU A 100 -27.76 -21.71 19.15
CA GLU A 100 -27.95 -22.79 18.19
C GLU A 100 -29.44 -23.09 17.93
N GLU A 101 -30.25 -23.04 18.99
CA GLU A 101 -31.71 -23.13 18.90
C GLU A 101 -32.30 -21.95 18.11
N LYS A 102 -31.87 -20.71 18.41
CA LYS A 102 -32.28 -19.49 17.69
C LYS A 102 -31.91 -19.55 16.21
N LEU A 103 -30.69 -20.01 15.89
CA LEU A 103 -30.20 -20.14 14.52
C LEU A 103 -30.99 -21.19 13.73
N THR A 104 -31.31 -22.33 14.36
CA THR A 104 -32.12 -23.38 13.74
C THR A 104 -33.54 -22.89 13.46
N ARG A 105 -34.14 -22.19 14.42
CA ARG A 105 -35.47 -21.58 14.27
C ARG A 105 -35.51 -20.53 13.15
N PHE A 106 -34.45 -19.73 13.01
CA PHE A 106 -34.30 -18.79 11.91
C PHE A 106 -34.22 -19.51 10.54
N PHE A 107 -33.40 -20.55 10.43
CA PHE A 107 -33.29 -21.33 9.19
C PHE A 107 -34.59 -22.01 8.79
N ASP A 108 -35.31 -22.61 9.73
CA ASP A 108 -36.59 -23.26 9.44
C ASP A 108 -37.63 -22.25 8.94
N LYS A 109 -37.61 -21.03 9.49
CA LYS A 109 -38.50 -19.95 9.07
C LYS A 109 -38.18 -19.45 7.67
N CYS A 110 -36.91 -19.14 7.40
CA CYS A 110 -36.46 -18.73 6.07
C CYS A 110 -36.65 -19.84 5.03
N PHE A 111 -36.44 -21.10 5.41
CA PHE A 111 -36.67 -22.24 4.52
C PHE A 111 -38.15 -22.32 4.12
N LYS A 112 -39.08 -22.23 5.09
CA LYS A 112 -40.53 -22.25 4.85
C LYS A 112 -41.00 -21.11 3.95
N THR A 113 -40.45 -19.90 4.09
CA THR A 113 -40.83 -18.74 3.26
C THR A 113 -40.21 -18.78 1.86
N VAL A 114 -38.99 -19.30 1.71
CA VAL A 114 -38.26 -19.36 0.43
C VAL A 114 -38.67 -20.57 -0.43
N THR A 115 -39.36 -21.58 0.14
CA THR A 115 -39.81 -22.80 -0.56
C THR A 115 -40.66 -22.56 -1.82
N ARG A 116 -41.28 -21.38 -1.96
CA ARG A 116 -42.14 -20.99 -3.09
C ARG A 116 -41.45 -20.07 -4.12
N SER A 117 -40.13 -19.90 -4.04
CA SER A 117 -39.36 -18.96 -4.87
C SER A 117 -38.20 -19.64 -5.61
N ASP A 118 -37.69 -18.96 -6.66
CA ASP A 118 -36.54 -19.37 -7.48
C ASP A 118 -35.22 -19.48 -6.68
N HIS A 119 -35.19 -19.01 -5.42
CA HIS A 119 -34.00 -19.02 -4.55
C HIS A 119 -33.86 -20.28 -3.67
N LYS A 120 -34.81 -21.23 -3.74
CA LYS A 120 -34.82 -22.46 -2.93
C LYS A 120 -33.52 -23.27 -3.04
N GLU A 121 -33.00 -23.42 -4.25
CA GLU A 121 -31.83 -24.26 -4.53
C GLU A 121 -30.53 -23.62 -4.01
N LEU A 122 -30.40 -22.30 -4.11
CA LEU A 122 -29.31 -21.54 -3.51
C LEU A 122 -29.34 -21.61 -1.99
N PHE A 123 -30.53 -21.54 -1.39
CA PHE A 123 -30.69 -21.59 0.06
C PHE A 123 -30.23 -22.94 0.65
N ILE A 124 -30.58 -24.05 -0.02
CA ILE A 124 -30.14 -25.41 0.34
C ILE A 124 -28.61 -25.54 0.29
N GLN A 125 -27.95 -24.89 -0.67
CA GLN A 125 -26.49 -24.94 -0.80
C GLN A 125 -25.73 -24.08 0.23
N VAL A 126 -26.34 -23.00 0.74
CA VAL A 126 -25.66 -22.05 1.63
C VAL A 126 -25.88 -22.36 3.11
N ILE A 127 -26.99 -22.97 3.52
CA ILE A 127 -27.23 -23.40 4.91
C ILE A 127 -26.05 -24.24 5.48
N PRO A 128 -25.53 -25.26 4.78
CA PRO A 128 -24.40 -26.04 5.29
C PRO A 128 -23.14 -25.19 5.50
N LYS A 129 -22.93 -24.17 4.66
CA LYS A 129 -21.79 -23.26 4.76
C LYS A 129 -21.93 -22.35 5.99
N VAL A 130 -23.12 -21.81 6.24
CA VAL A 130 -23.40 -20.98 7.43
C VAL A 130 -23.22 -21.79 8.71
N LYS A 131 -23.75 -23.02 8.77
CA LYS A 131 -23.54 -23.94 9.90
C LYS A 131 -22.05 -24.23 10.14
N ALA A 132 -21.30 -24.55 9.07
CA ALA A 132 -19.86 -24.77 9.17
C ALA A 132 -19.08 -23.54 9.68
N TYR A 133 -19.51 -22.33 9.32
CA TYR A 133 -18.92 -21.09 9.85
C TYR A 133 -19.26 -20.86 11.32
N TYR A 134 -20.50 -21.09 11.73
CA TYR A 134 -20.90 -21.03 13.13
C TYR A 134 -20.14 -22.05 14.00
N ASP A 135 -20.05 -23.31 13.56
CA ASP A 135 -19.28 -24.36 14.25
C ASP A 135 -17.81 -23.98 14.41
N LYS A 136 -17.24 -23.33 13.40
CA LYS A 136 -15.87 -22.82 13.44
C LYS A 136 -15.71 -21.72 14.49
N LEU A 137 -16.66 -20.79 14.60
CA LEU A 137 -16.66 -19.75 15.65
C LEU A 137 -16.88 -20.33 17.05
N LYS A 138 -17.74 -21.36 17.19
CA LYS A 138 -17.95 -22.11 18.44
C LYS A 138 -16.65 -22.74 18.94
N ARG A 139 -15.89 -23.40 18.05
CA ARG A 139 -14.56 -23.98 18.36
C ARG A 139 -13.54 -22.93 18.79
N LEU A 140 -13.66 -21.70 18.31
CA LEU A 140 -12.75 -20.59 18.62
C LEU A 140 -13.14 -19.82 19.89
N LYS A 141 -14.17 -20.24 20.63
CA LYS A 141 -14.66 -19.60 21.87
C LYS A 141 -14.87 -18.08 21.73
N CYS A 142 -15.40 -17.65 20.59
CA CYS A 142 -15.63 -16.23 20.32
C CYS A 142 -16.82 -15.70 21.13
N ASN A 143 -16.74 -14.44 21.57
CA ASN A 143 -17.88 -13.76 22.16
C ASN A 143 -18.92 -13.48 21.06
N LEU A 144 -20.07 -14.12 21.15
CA LEU A 144 -21.14 -14.07 20.14
C LEU A 144 -22.34 -13.23 20.59
N LYS A 145 -22.21 -12.39 21.62
CA LYS A 145 -23.32 -11.52 22.08
C LYS A 145 -23.89 -10.64 20.97
N ASP A 146 -23.02 -10.06 20.13
CA ASP A 146 -23.46 -9.25 18.99
C ASP A 146 -24.20 -10.08 17.94
N PHE A 147 -23.79 -11.35 17.74
CA PHE A 147 -24.45 -12.29 16.84
C PHE A 147 -25.82 -12.72 17.37
N GLU A 148 -25.92 -12.95 18.67
CA GLU A 148 -27.18 -13.24 19.36
C GLU A 148 -28.16 -12.08 19.21
N CYS A 149 -27.72 -10.83 19.36
CA CYS A 149 -28.57 -9.65 19.12
C CYS A 149 -29.05 -9.54 17.66
N VAL A 150 -28.24 -9.97 16.68
CA VAL A 150 -28.65 -10.01 15.26
C VAL A 150 -29.73 -11.09 15.06
N LEU A 151 -29.56 -12.27 15.67
CA LEU A 151 -30.56 -13.34 15.60
C LEU A 151 -31.87 -13.02 16.35
N ASP A 152 -31.81 -12.30 17.46
CA ASP A 152 -32.99 -11.91 18.25
C ASP A 152 -33.90 -10.93 17.51
N ARG A 153 -33.30 -10.05 16.70
CA ARG A 153 -34.07 -9.18 15.80
C ARG A 153 -34.83 -9.97 14.74
N ASP A 154 -34.34 -11.16 14.39
CA ASP A 154 -34.84 -11.91 13.25
C ASP A 154 -35.68 -13.16 13.55
N THR A 155 -35.69 -13.62 14.81
CA THR A 155 -36.45 -14.81 15.21
C THR A 155 -37.97 -14.55 15.31
N ASN A 156 -38.38 -13.31 15.62
CA ASN A 156 -39.78 -12.96 15.90
C ASN A 156 -40.52 -12.19 14.80
N VAL A 157 -39.87 -11.82 13.69
CA VAL A 157 -40.46 -10.99 12.63
C VAL A 157 -40.86 -11.84 11.43
N GLU A 158 -42.05 -11.62 10.85
CA GLU A 158 -42.46 -12.28 9.60
C GLU A 158 -41.82 -11.59 8.38
N TYR A 159 -41.41 -12.40 7.38
CA TYR A 159 -40.69 -11.91 6.21
C TYR A 159 -41.35 -12.36 4.92
N ASP A 160 -41.26 -11.50 3.90
CA ASP A 160 -41.41 -11.92 2.51
C ASP A 160 -40.14 -12.63 2.00
N ALA A 161 -40.21 -13.30 0.84
CA ALA A 161 -39.11 -14.10 0.32
C ALA A 161 -37.84 -13.27 0.01
N ARG A 162 -38.00 -11.99 -0.37
CA ARG A 162 -36.89 -11.07 -0.65
C ARG A 162 -36.18 -10.64 0.63
N THR A 163 -36.93 -10.28 1.66
CA THR A 163 -36.36 -9.88 2.96
C THR A 163 -35.71 -11.07 3.64
N ALA A 164 -36.30 -12.27 3.57
CA ALA A 164 -35.68 -13.49 4.08
C ALA A 164 -34.30 -13.77 3.43
N SER A 165 -34.18 -13.55 2.12
CA SER A 165 -32.92 -13.72 1.38
C SER A 165 -31.87 -12.67 1.77
N SER A 166 -32.29 -11.40 1.92
CA SER A 166 -31.40 -10.31 2.36
C SER A 166 -30.89 -10.51 3.79
N ARG A 167 -31.76 -10.94 4.71
CA ARG A 167 -31.38 -11.25 6.11
C ARG A 167 -30.42 -12.41 6.20
N PHE A 168 -30.64 -13.44 5.39
CA PHE A 168 -29.73 -14.57 5.32
C PHE A 168 -28.34 -14.17 4.80
N ASP A 169 -28.26 -13.31 3.78
CA ASP A 169 -26.97 -12.77 3.33
C ASP A 169 -26.29 -11.92 4.42
N GLN A 170 -27.04 -11.10 5.16
CA GLN A 170 -26.49 -10.33 6.29
C GLN A 170 -25.84 -11.24 7.35
N ILE A 171 -26.51 -12.33 7.73
CA ILE A 171 -25.96 -13.32 8.68
C ILE A 171 -24.73 -14.02 8.10
N PHE A 172 -24.76 -14.39 6.83
CA PHE A 172 -23.63 -15.02 6.15
C PHE A 172 -22.41 -14.08 6.09
N GLN A 173 -22.60 -12.81 5.71
CA GLN A 173 -21.52 -11.82 5.67
C GLN A 173 -20.97 -11.49 7.05
N PHE A 174 -21.83 -11.44 8.08
CA PHE A 174 -21.40 -11.23 9.46
C PHE A 174 -20.48 -12.36 9.94
N LEU A 175 -20.90 -13.62 9.75
CA LEU A 175 -20.11 -14.78 10.14
C LEU A 175 -18.80 -14.87 9.37
N LYS A 176 -18.84 -14.60 8.06
CA LYS A 176 -17.65 -14.54 7.21
C LYS A 176 -16.69 -13.43 7.63
N GLY A 177 -17.21 -12.26 7.99
CA GLY A 177 -16.44 -11.11 8.49
C GLY A 177 -15.72 -11.42 9.80
N LYS A 178 -16.41 -12.04 10.76
CA LYS A 178 -15.83 -12.46 12.05
C LYS A 178 -14.75 -13.52 11.87
N ILE A 179 -14.93 -14.46 10.95
CA ILE A 179 -13.91 -15.48 10.66
C ILE A 179 -12.68 -14.85 10.00
N ASN A 180 -12.86 -13.92 9.06
CA ASN A 180 -11.76 -13.18 8.46
C ASN A 180 -11.00 -12.33 9.51
N GLU A 181 -11.70 -11.68 10.44
CA GLU A 181 -11.10 -10.91 11.54
C GLU A 181 -10.20 -11.81 12.42
N LEU A 182 -10.66 -13.03 12.72
CA LEU A 182 -9.92 -14.02 13.51
C LEU A 182 -8.75 -14.63 12.75
N GLU A 183 -8.92 -14.91 11.45
CA GLU A 183 -7.85 -15.42 10.58
C GLU A 183 -6.75 -14.37 10.34
N ASN A 184 -7.11 -13.09 10.32
CA ASN A 184 -6.18 -11.97 10.18
C ASN A 184 -5.51 -11.56 11.51
N THR A 185 -6.05 -11.99 12.66
CA THR A 185 -5.38 -11.81 13.95
C THR A 185 -4.28 -12.84 14.09
N ILE A 186 -3.10 -12.56 13.55
CA ILE A 186 -1.91 -13.39 13.74
C ILE A 186 -1.67 -13.54 15.24
N VAL A 187 -1.91 -14.75 15.78
CA VAL A 187 -1.63 -15.05 17.19
C VAL A 187 -0.11 -15.06 17.38
N ILE A 188 0.47 -13.89 17.67
CA ILE A 188 1.89 -13.75 17.96
C ILE A 188 2.12 -14.32 19.37
N GLN A 189 2.72 -15.51 19.43
CA GLN A 189 3.06 -16.20 20.67
C GLN A 189 3.87 -15.30 21.63
N GLY A 190 3.67 -15.49 22.95
CA GLY A 190 4.21 -14.65 24.03
C GLY A 190 5.63 -14.09 23.86
N PRO A 191 6.68 -14.90 23.64
CA PRO A 191 8.06 -14.40 23.50
C PRO A 191 8.24 -13.52 22.25
N LYS A 192 7.56 -13.84 21.14
CA LYS A 192 7.57 -13.02 19.92
C LYS A 192 6.84 -11.69 20.13
N LYS A 193 5.80 -11.66 20.96
CA LYS A 193 5.07 -10.43 21.32
C LYS A 193 5.94 -9.46 22.13
N GLN A 194 6.74 -9.96 23.07
CA GLN A 194 7.69 -9.13 23.82
C GLN A 194 8.82 -8.61 22.93
N HIS A 195 9.34 -9.45 22.03
CA HIS A 195 10.35 -9.04 21.07
C HIS A 195 9.82 -7.97 20.09
N LEU A 196 8.58 -8.12 19.60
CA LEU A 196 7.90 -7.12 18.79
C LEU A 196 7.81 -5.77 19.50
N LYS A 197 7.38 -5.75 20.77
CA LYS A 197 7.33 -4.51 21.56
C LYS A 197 8.70 -3.83 21.69
N LYS A 198 9.78 -4.61 21.84
CA LYS A 198 11.16 -4.08 21.89
C LYS A 198 11.56 -3.45 20.55
N LEU A 199 11.24 -4.10 19.43
CA LEU A 199 11.51 -3.57 18.10
C LEU A 199 10.72 -2.30 17.80
N GLU A 200 9.43 -2.27 18.15
CA GLU A 200 8.59 -1.07 18.00
C GLU A 200 9.12 0.10 18.83
N LYS A 201 9.55 -0.15 20.08
CA LYS A 201 10.18 0.88 20.92
C LYS A 201 11.50 1.37 20.31
N ALA A 202 12.32 0.47 19.78
CA ALA A 202 13.58 0.81 19.13
C ALA A 202 13.34 1.66 17.87
N LEU A 203 12.34 1.31 17.04
CA LEU A 203 11.96 2.07 15.85
C LEU A 203 11.53 3.49 16.22
N ARG A 204 10.68 3.65 17.25
CA ARG A 204 10.29 4.98 17.75
C ARG A 204 11.48 5.82 18.23
N LEU A 205 12.47 5.20 18.87
CA LEU A 205 13.66 5.91 19.33
C LEU A 205 14.54 6.36 18.15
N VAL A 206 14.75 5.48 17.18
CA VAL A 206 15.49 5.79 15.95
C VAL A 206 14.80 6.90 15.16
N ASN A 207 13.49 6.83 14.97
CA ASN A 207 12.73 7.88 14.26
C ASN A 207 12.82 9.24 14.95
N ARG A 208 12.78 9.29 16.29
CA ARG A 208 13.01 10.54 17.03
C ARG A 208 14.42 11.09 16.81
N ARG A 209 15.43 10.22 16.70
CA ARG A 209 16.80 10.68 16.40
C ARG A 209 16.92 11.17 14.96
N ILE A 210 16.29 10.48 14.00
CA ILE A 210 16.21 10.93 12.61
C ILE A 210 15.59 12.32 12.54
N ALA A 211 14.42 12.53 13.15
CA ALA A 211 13.77 13.85 13.16
C ALA A 211 14.67 14.95 13.75
N LYS A 212 15.44 14.66 14.81
CA LYS A 212 16.40 15.62 15.36
C LYS A 212 17.55 15.96 14.41
N LEU A 213 18.05 14.96 13.67
CA LEU A 213 19.14 15.15 12.71
C LEU A 213 18.66 15.85 11.43
N ASP A 214 17.46 15.52 10.95
CA ASP A 214 16.86 16.14 9.76
C ASP A 214 16.50 17.62 10.00
N ASN A 215 16.21 18.03 11.25
CA ASN A 215 15.99 19.43 11.63
C ASN A 215 17.26 20.18 12.07
N ALA A 216 18.40 19.49 12.16
CA ALA A 216 19.64 20.13 12.56
C ALA A 216 20.29 20.78 11.33
N GLU A 217 20.82 21.98 11.51
CA GLU A 217 21.57 22.67 10.46
C GLU A 217 22.79 21.82 10.05
N VAL A 218 23.06 21.81 8.74
CA VAL A 218 24.20 21.10 8.17
C VAL A 218 25.39 22.05 8.19
N ASN A 219 26.43 21.66 8.92
CA ASN A 219 27.73 22.31 8.86
C ASN A 219 28.52 21.71 7.70
N PHE A 220 28.96 22.55 6.75
CA PHE A 220 29.72 22.10 5.58
C PHE A 220 31.17 21.71 5.94
N ASP A 221 31.67 22.14 7.09
CA ASP A 221 33.02 21.78 7.57
C ASP A 221 33.07 20.36 8.17
N ASP A 222 31.91 19.77 8.49
CA ASP A 222 31.82 18.45 9.11
C ASP A 222 31.70 17.34 8.05
N GLU A 223 32.78 17.03 7.35
CA GLU A 223 32.79 16.09 6.22
C GLU A 223 32.26 14.68 6.58
N GLU A 224 32.98 13.94 7.44
CA GLU A 224 32.69 12.50 7.68
C GLU A 224 31.56 12.24 8.71
N ASN A 225 31.19 13.26 9.49
CA ASN A 225 30.25 13.13 10.60
C ASN A 225 29.09 14.15 10.56
N SER A 226 28.81 14.75 9.39
CA SER A 226 27.66 15.63 9.21
C SER A 226 26.34 15.02 9.70
N HIS A 227 25.42 15.88 10.14
CA HIS A 227 24.08 15.47 10.53
C HIS A 227 23.35 14.70 9.41
N TYR A 228 23.62 15.06 8.14
CA TYR A 228 23.11 14.37 6.97
C TYR A 228 23.55 12.90 6.89
N LEU A 229 24.85 12.63 7.00
CA LEU A 229 25.39 11.27 6.98
C LEU A 229 24.92 10.44 8.19
N GLN A 230 24.82 11.07 9.36
CA GLN A 230 24.25 10.43 10.54
C GLN A 230 22.78 10.05 10.32
N ALA A 231 21.97 10.94 9.76
CA ALA A 231 20.56 10.68 9.46
C ALA A 231 20.40 9.50 8.50
N ALA A 232 21.24 9.41 7.46
CA ALA A 232 21.26 8.28 6.53
C ALA A 232 21.54 6.95 7.25
N LYS A 233 22.55 6.88 8.13
CA LYS A 233 22.86 5.68 8.94
C LYS A 233 21.68 5.27 9.83
N TYR A 234 21.00 6.23 10.46
CA TYR A 234 19.82 5.95 11.27
C TYR A 234 18.60 5.51 10.44
N LYS A 235 18.39 6.09 9.25
CA LYS A 235 17.35 5.66 8.28
C LYS A 235 17.56 4.21 7.85
N GLU A 236 18.79 3.81 7.51
CA GLU A 236 19.12 2.42 7.18
C GLU A 236 18.81 1.47 8.35
N ARG A 237 19.16 1.87 9.58
CA ARG A 237 18.83 1.13 10.80
C ARG A 237 17.32 1.01 11.01
N ALA A 238 16.56 2.08 10.79
CA ALA A 238 15.11 2.07 10.86
C ALA A 238 14.52 1.05 9.89
N THR A 239 14.98 1.02 8.64
CA THR A 239 14.56 0.05 7.62
C THR A 239 14.86 -1.40 8.03
N LYS A 240 16.02 -1.66 8.67
CA LYS A 240 16.35 -3.00 9.21
C LYS A 240 15.40 -3.43 10.32
N ILE A 241 15.08 -2.53 11.25
CA ILE A 241 14.14 -2.80 12.35
C ILE A 241 12.72 -3.03 11.80
N PHE A 242 12.27 -2.18 10.86
CA PHE A 242 10.96 -2.28 10.24
C PHE A 242 10.78 -3.62 9.50
N ARG A 243 11.76 -4.04 8.69
CA ARG A 243 11.75 -5.36 8.05
C ARG A 243 11.58 -6.49 9.07
N LYS A 244 12.25 -6.40 10.22
CA LYS A 244 12.12 -7.42 11.28
C LYS A 244 10.73 -7.45 11.91
N ILE A 245 10.09 -6.29 12.05
CA ILE A 245 8.71 -6.19 12.51
C ILE A 245 7.77 -6.88 11.49
N CYS A 246 7.91 -6.56 10.20
CA CYS A 246 7.14 -7.18 9.12
C CYS A 246 7.32 -8.71 9.08
N GLU A 247 8.54 -9.22 9.27
CA GLU A 247 8.81 -10.67 9.37
C GLU A 247 8.03 -11.34 10.51
N ILE A 248 7.95 -10.70 11.68
CA ILE A 248 7.22 -11.24 12.85
C ILE A 248 5.71 -11.20 12.58
N ARG A 249 5.24 -10.15 11.90
CA ARG A 249 3.84 -9.97 11.49
C ARG A 249 3.48 -10.71 10.20
N LYS A 250 4.42 -11.34 9.51
CA LYS A 250 4.20 -11.98 8.20
C LYS A 250 3.58 -11.03 7.16
N GLU A 251 3.91 -9.75 7.25
CA GLU A 251 3.51 -8.70 6.31
C GLU A 251 4.66 -8.46 5.32
N ASP A 252 4.34 -8.05 4.08
CA ASP A 252 5.35 -7.60 3.13
C ASP A 252 5.67 -6.12 3.42
N PRO A 253 6.95 -5.76 3.64
CA PRO A 253 7.36 -4.40 3.98
C PRO A 253 7.06 -3.36 2.89
N ASN A 254 6.76 -3.78 1.66
CA ASN A 254 6.54 -2.89 0.52
C ASN A 254 5.06 -2.83 0.06
N MET A 255 4.13 -3.43 0.79
CA MET A 255 2.73 -3.61 0.38
C MET A 255 2.02 -2.31 -0.02
N ASP A 256 2.36 -1.19 0.62
CA ASP A 256 1.67 0.10 0.44
C ASP A 256 2.43 1.08 -0.47
N ARG A 257 3.55 0.66 -1.07
CA ARG A 257 4.33 1.56 -1.94
C ARG A 257 3.84 1.48 -3.40
N PRO A 258 3.45 2.61 -4.03
CA PRO A 258 3.01 2.63 -5.42
C PRO A 258 4.01 1.96 -6.36
N LEU A 259 5.31 2.11 -6.11
CA LEU A 259 6.39 1.49 -6.87
C LEU A 259 6.26 -0.04 -6.99
N TYR A 260 5.87 -0.72 -5.91
CA TYR A 260 5.80 -2.19 -5.82
C TYR A 260 4.42 -2.76 -6.16
N THR A 261 3.44 -1.89 -6.42
CA THR A 261 2.15 -2.36 -6.94
C THR A 261 2.34 -3.11 -8.26
N LYS A 262 1.42 -4.01 -8.60
CA LYS A 262 1.49 -4.77 -9.84
C LYS A 262 1.02 -3.94 -11.02
N ILE A 263 1.76 -3.96 -12.12
CA ILE A 263 1.32 -3.31 -13.35
C ILE A 263 0.32 -4.23 -14.06
N ASN A 264 -0.82 -3.66 -14.49
CA ASN A 264 -1.78 -4.32 -15.34
C ASN A 264 -1.85 -3.60 -16.69
N PHE A 265 -1.33 -4.23 -17.73
CA PHE A 265 -1.25 -3.73 -19.09
C PHE A 265 -2.39 -4.30 -19.94
N THR A 266 -3.25 -3.42 -20.43
CA THR A 266 -4.44 -3.78 -21.24
C THR A 266 -4.56 -2.93 -22.51
N LYS A 267 -3.47 -2.26 -22.91
CA LYS A 267 -3.51 -1.22 -23.95
C LYS A 267 -3.30 -1.76 -25.37
N SER A 268 -2.68 -2.93 -25.55
CA SER A 268 -2.45 -3.51 -26.87
C SER A 268 -3.75 -4.00 -27.51
N LYS A 269 -3.84 -3.87 -28.83
CA LYS A 269 -4.96 -4.39 -29.63
C LYS A 269 -5.01 -5.92 -29.65
N PHE A 270 -3.87 -6.58 -29.43
CA PHE A 270 -3.78 -8.03 -29.32
C PHE A 270 -3.88 -8.48 -27.85
N PRO A 271 -4.89 -9.28 -27.47
CA PRO A 271 -5.03 -9.78 -26.10
C PRO A 271 -3.86 -10.65 -25.65
N GLU A 272 -3.23 -11.39 -26.58
CA GLU A 272 -2.08 -12.24 -26.26
C GLU A 272 -0.85 -11.42 -25.86
N PHE A 273 -0.65 -10.24 -26.48
CA PHE A 273 0.42 -9.32 -26.08
C PHE A 273 0.14 -8.73 -24.69
N ASN A 274 -1.10 -8.35 -24.39
CA ASN A 274 -1.47 -7.90 -23.05
C ASN A 274 -1.13 -8.97 -21.99
N ARG A 275 -1.41 -10.25 -22.26
CA ARG A 275 -1.08 -11.36 -21.36
C ARG A 275 0.42 -11.57 -21.20
N VAL A 276 1.19 -11.55 -22.29
CA VAL A 276 2.64 -11.78 -22.22
C VAL A 276 3.36 -10.62 -21.52
N ILE A 277 2.96 -9.38 -21.80
CA ILE A 277 3.48 -8.17 -21.16
C ILE A 277 3.20 -8.21 -19.67
N ASN A 278 1.95 -8.50 -19.27
CA ASN A 278 1.60 -8.68 -17.86
C ASN A 278 2.40 -9.81 -17.22
N LYS A 279 2.59 -10.95 -17.90
CA LYS A 279 3.38 -12.04 -17.32
C LYS A 279 4.85 -11.66 -17.13
N ARG A 280 5.43 -10.91 -18.07
CA ARG A 280 6.86 -10.58 -18.10
C ARG A 280 7.23 -9.38 -17.22
N PHE A 281 6.38 -8.36 -17.21
CA PHE A 281 6.69 -7.03 -16.66
C PHE A 281 5.86 -6.64 -15.44
N ARG A 282 4.93 -7.49 -14.96
CA ARG A 282 4.04 -7.18 -13.82
C ARG A 282 4.74 -6.73 -12.54
N ASP A 283 5.83 -7.42 -12.18
CA ASP A 283 6.61 -7.17 -10.96
C ASP A 283 7.99 -6.58 -11.29
N PHE A 284 8.15 -5.98 -12.48
CA PHE A 284 9.45 -5.53 -12.99
C PHE A 284 9.78 -4.14 -12.46
N LEU A 285 10.82 -4.05 -11.62
CA LEU A 285 11.28 -2.80 -11.00
C LEU A 285 12.17 -1.97 -11.95
N GLN A 286 12.99 -2.66 -12.75
CA GLN A 286 13.87 -2.04 -13.72
C GLN A 286 13.09 -1.54 -14.92
N PHE A 287 13.52 -0.44 -15.55
CA PHE A 287 12.84 0.03 -16.75
C PHE A 287 13.24 -0.85 -17.94
N PRO A 288 12.30 -1.46 -18.68
CA PRO A 288 12.65 -2.31 -19.81
C PRO A 288 13.24 -1.48 -20.96
N THR A 289 14.07 -2.09 -21.78
CA THR A 289 14.51 -1.49 -23.06
C THR A 289 13.50 -1.76 -24.17
N TYR A 290 13.62 -1.04 -25.28
CA TYR A 290 12.84 -1.37 -26.49
C TYR A 290 13.08 -2.82 -26.94
N TYR A 291 14.33 -3.28 -26.86
CA TYR A 291 14.71 -4.65 -27.21
C TYR A 291 14.03 -5.71 -26.33
N ASP A 292 13.89 -5.45 -25.03
CA ASP A 292 13.18 -6.36 -24.12
C ASP A 292 11.71 -6.54 -24.53
N MET A 293 11.07 -5.45 -24.94
CA MET A 293 9.69 -5.47 -25.43
C MET A 293 9.59 -6.20 -26.77
N ASP A 294 10.47 -5.88 -27.73
CA ASP A 294 10.52 -6.52 -29.06
C ASP A 294 10.70 -8.03 -28.95
N GLN A 295 11.68 -8.49 -28.16
CA GLN A 295 11.86 -9.92 -27.89
C GLN A 295 10.63 -10.57 -27.26
N CYS A 296 9.99 -9.90 -26.31
CA CYS A 296 8.81 -10.43 -25.62
C CYS A 296 7.65 -10.66 -26.59
N LEU A 297 7.40 -9.72 -27.49
CA LEU A 297 6.30 -9.82 -28.46
C LEU A 297 6.63 -10.78 -29.59
N ARG A 298 7.87 -10.79 -30.11
CA ARG A 298 8.31 -11.79 -31.11
C ARG A 298 8.16 -13.22 -30.61
N LYS A 299 8.58 -13.49 -29.37
CA LYS A 299 8.39 -14.80 -28.73
C LYS A 299 6.90 -15.16 -28.65
N CYS A 300 6.04 -14.22 -28.27
CA CYS A 300 4.59 -14.45 -28.24
C CYS A 300 4.02 -14.78 -29.62
N VAL A 301 4.44 -14.08 -30.67
CA VAL A 301 4.01 -14.35 -32.06
C VAL A 301 4.40 -15.77 -32.47
N ALA A 302 5.65 -16.17 -32.21
CA ALA A 302 6.15 -17.51 -32.52
C ALA A 302 5.41 -18.61 -31.73
N ASP A 303 5.26 -18.44 -30.42
CA ASP A 303 4.63 -19.42 -29.52
C ASP A 303 3.14 -19.62 -29.82
N LYS A 304 2.46 -18.57 -30.31
CA LYS A 304 1.02 -18.60 -30.60
C LYS A 304 0.70 -18.80 -32.09
N GLY A 305 1.71 -18.90 -32.95
CA GLY A 305 1.51 -19.02 -34.39
C GLY A 305 0.73 -17.85 -35.00
N MET A 306 0.92 -16.63 -34.47
CA MET A 306 0.18 -15.45 -34.94
C MET A 306 0.73 -14.98 -36.29
N GLN A 307 -0.15 -14.65 -37.23
CA GLN A 307 0.23 -14.09 -38.53
C GLN A 307 0.22 -12.56 -38.46
N VAL A 308 1.25 -11.98 -37.83
CA VAL A 308 1.44 -10.53 -37.75
C VAL A 308 2.55 -10.12 -38.70
N ARG A 309 2.30 -9.11 -39.54
CA ARG A 309 3.32 -8.56 -40.44
C ARG A 309 4.43 -7.86 -39.63
N GLU A 310 5.66 -7.89 -40.12
CA GLU A 310 6.82 -7.34 -39.41
C GLU A 310 6.67 -5.83 -39.09
N GLU A 311 6.12 -5.05 -40.02
CA GLU A 311 5.86 -3.61 -39.81
C GLU A 311 4.79 -3.36 -38.74
N GLU A 312 3.75 -4.20 -38.73
CA GLU A 312 2.68 -4.15 -37.74
C GLU A 312 3.20 -4.56 -36.36
N LEU A 313 4.08 -5.55 -36.30
CA LEU A 313 4.73 -5.96 -35.07
C LEU A 313 5.60 -4.84 -34.51
N LYS A 314 6.46 -4.22 -35.33
CA LYS A 314 7.33 -3.12 -34.89
C LYS A 314 6.55 -1.91 -34.37
N SER A 315 5.45 -1.55 -35.03
CA SER A 315 4.59 -0.45 -34.58
C SER A 315 3.90 -0.79 -33.26
N GLU A 316 3.41 -2.02 -33.10
CA GLU A 316 2.82 -2.49 -31.85
C GLU A 316 3.84 -2.58 -30.71
N VAL A 317 5.08 -3.01 -30.98
CA VAL A 317 6.18 -3.02 -30.01
C VAL A 317 6.45 -1.61 -29.50
N LYS A 318 6.58 -0.63 -30.42
CA LYS A 318 6.80 0.78 -30.05
C LYS A 318 5.65 1.29 -29.17
N PHE A 319 4.42 1.06 -29.60
CA PHE A 319 3.23 1.45 -28.85
C PHE A 319 3.19 0.82 -27.45
N CYS A 320 3.42 -0.49 -27.34
CA CYS A 320 3.43 -1.18 -26.06
C CYS A 320 4.55 -0.70 -25.14
N PHE A 321 5.73 -0.46 -25.70
CA PHE A 321 6.88 0.07 -24.98
C PHE A 321 6.59 1.46 -24.41
N GLU A 322 6.06 2.38 -25.22
CA GLU A 322 5.69 3.73 -24.78
C GLU A 322 4.61 3.69 -23.69
N LYS A 323 3.53 2.94 -23.90
CA LYS A 323 2.42 2.88 -22.92
C LYS A 323 2.84 2.21 -21.61
N LEU A 324 3.63 1.13 -21.66
CA LEU A 324 4.18 0.52 -20.45
C LEU A 324 5.13 1.49 -19.75
N GLY A 325 6.02 2.15 -20.50
CA GLY A 325 6.97 3.11 -19.99
C GLY A 325 6.31 4.29 -19.28
N LEU A 326 5.23 4.84 -19.84
CA LEU A 326 4.41 5.87 -19.22
C LEU A 326 3.80 5.39 -17.90
N SER A 327 3.21 4.18 -17.86
CA SER A 327 2.69 3.62 -16.61
C SER A 327 3.77 3.43 -15.55
N MET A 328 4.97 2.99 -15.92
CA MET A 328 6.10 2.85 -14.98
C MET A 328 6.60 4.21 -14.48
N LYS A 329 6.71 5.20 -15.38
CA LYS A 329 7.10 6.58 -15.03
C LYS A 329 6.10 7.18 -14.04
N GLN A 330 4.80 7.07 -14.32
CA GLN A 330 3.75 7.60 -13.44
C GLN A 330 3.82 7.00 -12.04
N LYS A 331 4.02 5.67 -11.94
CA LYS A 331 4.18 5.00 -10.65
C LYS A 331 5.38 5.49 -9.86
N ARG A 332 6.53 5.67 -10.52
CA ARG A 332 7.74 6.21 -9.88
C ARG A 332 7.53 7.66 -9.45
N SER A 333 6.86 8.46 -10.28
CA SER A 333 6.52 9.84 -9.95
C SER A 333 5.59 9.93 -8.74
N LEU A 334 4.59 9.05 -8.66
CA LEU A 334 3.67 9.00 -7.54
C LEU A 334 4.37 8.54 -6.25
N ASP A 335 5.20 7.50 -6.34
CA ASP A 335 5.99 7.01 -5.19
C ASP A 335 6.97 8.08 -4.68
N LEU A 336 7.58 8.86 -5.58
CA LEU A 336 8.39 10.01 -5.21
C LEU A 336 7.53 11.09 -4.53
N TYR A 337 6.39 11.45 -5.11
CA TYR A 337 5.48 12.44 -4.54
C TYR A 337 5.05 12.05 -3.12
N ASP A 338 4.55 10.83 -2.92
CA ASP A 338 4.11 10.32 -1.63
C ASP A 338 5.25 10.33 -0.59
N SER A 339 6.50 10.09 -1.02
CA SER A 339 7.65 10.10 -0.12
C SER A 339 8.10 11.50 0.32
N HIS A 340 7.73 12.54 -0.45
CA HIS A 340 8.19 13.91 -0.22
C HIS A 340 7.06 14.87 0.22
N SER A 341 5.80 14.53 -0.01
CA SER A 341 4.65 15.38 0.35
C SER A 341 4.60 15.70 1.84
N ASP A 342 5.06 14.79 2.69
CA ASP A 342 5.08 14.96 4.15
C ASP A 342 5.95 16.14 4.61
N PHE A 343 6.98 16.52 3.84
CA PHE A 343 7.87 17.65 4.19
C PHE A 343 7.26 19.01 3.88
N ILE A 344 6.26 19.05 3.01
CA ILE A 344 5.64 20.28 2.48
C ILE A 344 4.20 20.43 3.01
N ALA A 345 3.69 19.39 3.70
CA ALA A 345 2.34 19.39 4.24
C ALA A 345 2.14 20.55 5.24
N GLY A 346 1.20 21.45 4.93
CA GLY A 346 0.82 22.56 5.81
C GLY A 346 1.69 23.82 5.69
N THR A 347 2.60 23.90 4.71
CA THR A 347 3.32 25.14 4.40
C THR A 347 2.71 25.83 3.19
N GLU A 348 2.34 27.10 3.33
CA GLU A 348 1.96 27.96 2.20
C GLU A 348 3.19 28.43 1.44
N ASP A 349 3.06 28.59 0.13
CA ASP A 349 4.16 29.11 -0.70
C ASP A 349 4.34 30.62 -0.44
N PRO A 350 5.48 31.05 0.13
CA PRO A 350 5.71 32.45 0.47
C PRO A 350 5.76 33.36 -0.77
N ALA A 351 6.01 32.81 -1.97
CA ALA A 351 6.00 33.58 -3.19
C ALA A 351 4.60 34.07 -3.58
N GLN A 352 3.53 33.39 -3.14
CA GLN A 352 2.15 33.79 -3.45
C GLN A 352 1.80 35.18 -2.94
N ASN A 353 2.37 35.57 -1.80
CA ASN A 353 2.10 36.84 -1.14
C ASN A 353 3.21 37.87 -1.34
N ASN A 354 4.28 37.53 -2.08
CA ASN A 354 5.43 38.41 -2.28
C ASN A 354 5.85 38.46 -3.77
N GLU A 355 5.57 39.60 -4.40
CA GLU A 355 5.86 39.83 -5.82
C GLU A 355 7.38 39.88 -6.11
N GLU A 356 8.19 40.42 -5.20
CA GLU A 356 9.65 40.46 -5.36
C GLU A 356 10.23 39.04 -5.42
N VAL A 357 9.79 38.18 -4.48
CA VAL A 357 10.18 36.76 -4.44
C VAL A 357 9.69 36.05 -5.70
N THR A 358 8.45 36.29 -6.14
CA THR A 358 7.92 35.73 -7.39
C THR A 358 8.77 36.11 -8.60
N ASN A 359 9.13 37.39 -8.72
CA ASN A 359 9.93 37.87 -9.85
C ASN A 359 11.34 37.27 -9.83
N ARG A 360 11.97 37.17 -8.66
CA ARG A 360 13.27 36.50 -8.50
C ARG A 360 13.20 35.01 -8.83
N LEU A 361 12.14 34.30 -8.43
CA LEU A 361 11.93 32.90 -8.79
C LEU A 361 11.71 32.71 -10.30
N ARG A 362 10.99 33.62 -10.96
CA ARG A 362 10.85 33.61 -12.44
C ARG A 362 12.19 33.80 -13.13
N GLU A 363 13.02 34.71 -12.64
CA GLU A 363 14.38 34.90 -13.17
C GLU A 363 15.25 33.68 -12.94
N ASN A 364 15.25 33.12 -11.72
CA ASN A 364 15.96 31.89 -11.38
C ASN A 364 15.53 30.72 -12.29
N TYR A 365 14.23 30.60 -12.57
CA TYR A 365 13.71 29.56 -13.48
C TYR A 365 14.25 29.73 -14.91
N ARG A 366 14.25 30.97 -15.44
CA ARG A 366 14.79 31.26 -16.77
C ARG A 366 16.28 30.95 -16.84
N ASN A 367 17.05 31.41 -15.86
CA ASN A 367 18.50 31.19 -15.80
C ASN A 367 18.84 29.70 -15.62
N GLY A 368 18.12 28.99 -14.77
CA GLY A 368 18.28 27.55 -14.56
C GLY A 368 17.96 26.74 -15.81
N SER A 369 16.87 27.07 -16.51
CA SER A 369 16.49 26.41 -17.77
C SER A 369 17.56 26.60 -18.84
N LYS A 370 18.05 27.84 -18.99
CA LYS A 370 19.13 28.16 -19.93
C LYS A 370 20.42 27.37 -19.63
N ARG A 371 20.84 27.34 -18.36
CA ARG A 371 22.03 26.56 -17.94
C ARG A 371 21.88 25.07 -18.24
N MET A 372 20.68 24.51 -18.03
CA MET A 372 20.42 23.10 -18.33
C MET A 372 20.53 22.81 -19.84
N GLU A 373 19.99 23.69 -20.69
CA GLU A 373 20.12 23.61 -22.15
C GLU A 373 21.59 23.75 -22.60
N GLU A 374 22.32 24.73 -22.05
CA GLU A 374 23.76 24.93 -22.33
C GLU A 374 24.59 23.67 -22.04
N VAL A 375 24.29 22.96 -20.94
CA VAL A 375 24.96 21.70 -20.59
C VAL A 375 24.60 20.60 -21.60
N LEU A 376 23.32 20.46 -21.98
CA LEU A 376 22.90 19.47 -22.97
C LEU A 376 23.55 19.72 -24.34
N GLU A 377 23.59 20.97 -24.80
CA GLU A 377 24.26 21.37 -26.04
C GLU A 377 25.76 21.13 -25.98
N LYS A 378 26.41 21.41 -24.83
CA LYS A 378 27.83 21.13 -24.62
C LYS A 378 28.13 19.65 -24.89
N TYR A 379 27.42 18.74 -24.24
CA TYR A 379 27.66 17.30 -24.41
C TYR A 379 27.24 16.79 -25.79
N THR A 380 26.21 17.37 -26.41
CA THR A 380 25.81 17.07 -27.80
C THR A 380 26.95 17.43 -28.78
N ARG A 381 27.51 18.63 -28.68
CA ARG A 381 28.66 19.06 -29.50
C ARG A 381 29.91 18.22 -29.27
N MET A 382 30.17 17.82 -28.02
CA MET A 382 31.30 16.93 -27.69
C MET A 382 31.14 15.57 -28.37
N GLN A 383 29.93 15.00 -28.35
CA GLN A 383 29.62 13.74 -29.03
C GLN A 383 29.77 13.86 -30.56
N GLU A 384 29.30 14.95 -31.17
CA GLU A 384 29.41 15.20 -32.61
C GLU A 384 30.86 15.42 -33.07
N SER A 385 31.67 16.09 -32.25
CA SER A 385 33.08 16.36 -32.54
C SER A 385 34.01 15.18 -32.23
N GLY A 386 33.51 14.12 -31.61
CA GLY A 386 34.31 12.94 -31.22
C GLY A 386 35.30 13.21 -30.09
N VAL A 387 35.15 14.35 -29.39
CA VAL A 387 35.97 14.68 -28.23
C VAL A 387 35.38 13.94 -27.02
N ASN A 388 36.12 12.93 -26.53
CA ASN A 388 35.75 12.32 -25.26
C ASN A 388 35.87 13.36 -24.14
N PRO A 389 34.90 13.45 -23.23
CA PRO A 389 35.05 14.31 -22.06
C PRO A 389 36.28 13.85 -21.29
N ASP A 390 37.22 14.78 -21.11
CA ASP A 390 38.24 14.62 -20.10
C ASP A 390 37.51 14.62 -18.76
N VAL A 391 37.31 13.44 -18.19
CA VAL A 391 36.84 13.26 -16.81
C VAL A 391 37.99 13.67 -15.90
N SER A 392 38.33 14.96 -15.94
CA SER A 392 39.23 15.58 -14.99
C SER A 392 38.57 15.51 -13.62
N SER A 393 39.23 14.80 -12.73
CA SER A 393 39.07 14.86 -11.27
C SER A 393 38.89 16.30 -10.82
N ASP A 394 37.84 16.54 -10.03
CA ASP A 394 37.63 17.64 -9.08
C ASP A 394 38.34 18.98 -9.37
N SER A 395 37.58 19.93 -9.90
CA SER A 395 37.85 21.36 -9.69
C SER A 395 36.61 22.00 -9.10
N ASP A 396 36.59 22.11 -7.77
CA ASP A 396 35.74 23.00 -7.00
C ASP A 396 36.00 24.46 -7.42
N ASP A 397 35.24 24.97 -8.39
CA ASP A 397 35.21 26.40 -8.72
C ASP A 397 34.28 27.13 -7.74
N SER A 398 34.73 27.26 -6.49
CA SER A 398 34.16 28.21 -5.53
C SER A 398 34.81 29.58 -5.71
N ASN A 399 34.38 30.31 -6.74
CA ASN A 399 34.61 31.76 -6.80
C ASN A 399 33.72 32.46 -5.76
N ILE A 400 34.27 32.63 -4.55
CA ILE A 400 33.78 33.60 -3.57
C ILE A 400 34.39 34.95 -3.96
N ASP A 401 33.66 35.74 -4.74
CA ASP A 401 33.94 37.16 -4.89
C ASP A 401 33.73 37.84 -3.52
N SER A 402 34.84 38.19 -2.89
CA SER A 402 34.85 39.08 -1.74
C SER A 402 34.77 40.52 -2.24
N ASN A 403 33.71 41.24 -1.87
CA ASN A 403 33.70 42.69 -1.87
C ASN A 403 32.91 43.21 -0.66
#